data_AF-A0A3L6TRT8-F1
#
_entry.id   AF-A0A3L6TRT8-F1
#
_cell.length_a   1.000
_cell.length_b   1.000
_cell.length_c   1.000
_cell.angle_alpha   90.00
_cell.angle_beta   90.00
_cell.angle_gamma   90.00
#
_symmetry.space_group_name_H-M   'P 1'
#
loop_
_entity.id
_entity.type
_entity.pdbx_description
1 polymer ?
#
loop_
_entity_poly.entity_id
_entity_poly.type
_entity_poly.pdbx_seq_one_letter_code
_entity_poly.pdbx_strand_id
1 'polypeptide(L)'
;MHVDDKKGQTSRYVESLKEIYGNGASNLCLVYNASGDTLRCSAAHRWYSSFYGLGCPPDIGNGQWAAFLHVHNTGVPTGSAYCEIGGVNFHEERWEEIEQRLEGSQYSSYATSDGLEIEAQTEPGTSPMFTAIIRA
;
A
#
# COMPACT_ATOMS: atom_id res chain seq x y z
N MET A 1 -21.32 -4.72 -12.60
CA MET A 1 -20.32 -3.65 -12.80
C MET A 1 -18.96 -4.27 -12.46
N HIS A 2 -18.11 -4.49 -13.46
CA HIS A 2 -16.90 -5.33 -13.36
C HIS A 2 -15.86 -4.72 -12.40
N VAL A 3 -15.18 -5.55 -11.61
CA VAL A 3 -14.10 -5.16 -10.68
C VAL A 3 -13.00 -4.35 -11.38
N ASP A 4 -12.76 -4.60 -12.67
CA ASP A 4 -11.75 -3.94 -13.49
C ASP A 4 -12.05 -2.45 -13.74
N ASP A 5 -13.32 -2.06 -13.82
CA ASP A 5 -13.72 -0.66 -14.01
C ASP A 5 -13.38 0.17 -12.76
N LYS A 6 -13.58 -0.41 -11.57
CA LYS A 6 -13.22 0.24 -10.30
C LYS A 6 -11.71 0.36 -10.11
N LYS A 7 -10.94 -0.68 -10.47
CA LYS A 7 -9.47 -0.61 -10.45
C LYS A 7 -8.99 0.51 -11.37
N GLY A 8 -9.49 0.54 -12.61
CA GLY A 8 -9.11 1.57 -13.59
C GLY A 8 -9.40 3.00 -13.14
N GLN A 9 -10.55 3.25 -12.53
CA GLN A 9 -10.88 4.56 -11.94
C GLN A 9 -9.93 4.93 -10.80
N THR A 10 -9.60 3.96 -9.94
CA THR A 10 -8.70 4.17 -8.79
C THR A 10 -7.27 4.43 -9.24
N SER A 11 -6.79 3.71 -10.26
CA SER A 11 -5.48 3.94 -10.88
C SER A 11 -5.36 5.36 -11.46
N ARG A 12 -6.36 5.81 -12.22
CA ARG A 12 -6.36 7.19 -12.77
C ARG A 12 -6.34 8.26 -11.68
N TYR A 13 -7.04 8.02 -10.57
CA TYR A 13 -7.00 8.94 -9.44
C TYR A 13 -5.61 9.06 -8.84
N VAL A 14 -4.92 7.94 -8.56
CA VAL A 14 -3.57 8.01 -7.98
C VAL A 14 -2.52 8.53 -8.98
N GLU A 15 -2.71 8.27 -10.28
CA GLU A 15 -1.93 8.90 -11.36
C GLU A 15 -2.11 10.43 -11.36
N SER A 16 -3.34 10.93 -11.22
CA SER A 16 -3.58 12.38 -11.13
C SER A 16 -2.93 13.01 -9.90
N LEU A 17 -2.88 12.30 -8.76
CA LEU A 17 -2.14 12.77 -7.59
C LEU A 17 -0.64 12.87 -7.89
N LYS A 18 -0.08 11.91 -8.62
CA LYS A 18 1.32 11.95 -9.04
C LYS A 18 1.60 13.13 -9.97
N GLU A 19 0.71 13.40 -10.93
CA GLU A 19 0.84 14.55 -11.82
C GLU A 19 0.84 15.88 -11.04
N ILE A 20 -0.04 16.01 -10.04
CA ILE A 20 -0.11 17.19 -9.18
C ILE A 20 1.14 17.33 -8.30
N TYR A 21 1.64 16.23 -7.73
CA TYR A 21 2.87 16.22 -6.93
C TYR A 21 4.09 16.63 -7.77
N GLY A 22 4.13 16.20 -9.04
CA GLY A 22 5.18 16.54 -9.98
C GLY A 22 6.49 15.78 -9.72
N ASN A 23 7.60 16.52 -9.77
CA ASN A 23 8.95 15.95 -9.73
C ASN A 23 9.31 15.46 -8.32
N GLY A 24 9.55 14.15 -8.20
CA GLY A 24 9.99 13.49 -6.98
C GLY A 24 9.80 11.98 -7.06
N ALA A 25 10.44 11.23 -6.18
CA ALA A 25 10.15 9.80 -6.05
C ALA A 25 8.86 9.60 -5.26
N SER A 26 8.09 8.58 -5.63
CA SER A 26 6.81 8.27 -5.02
C SER A 26 6.45 6.80 -5.18
N ASN A 27 5.44 6.34 -4.48
CA ASN A 27 4.77 5.07 -4.71
C ASN A 27 3.28 5.35 -4.85
N LEU A 28 2.68 4.88 -5.94
CA LEU A 28 1.25 5.01 -6.21
C LEU A 28 0.57 3.78 -5.59
N CYS A 29 -0.03 3.94 -4.41
CA CYS A 29 -0.53 2.81 -3.63
C CYS A 29 -2.01 2.54 -3.96
N LEU A 30 -2.31 1.28 -4.27
CA LEU A 30 -3.66 0.74 -4.45
C LEU A 30 -3.88 -0.40 -3.45
N VAL A 31 -4.98 -0.37 -2.71
CA VAL A 31 -5.36 -1.44 -1.77
C VAL A 31 -6.78 -1.91 -2.09
N TYR A 32 -6.96 -3.19 -2.38
CA TYR A 32 -8.27 -3.80 -2.58
C TYR A 32 -8.66 -4.65 -1.39
N ASN A 33 -9.87 -4.40 -0.90
CA ASN A 33 -10.45 -5.19 0.16
C ASN A 33 -11.44 -6.22 -0.41
N ALA A 34 -11.14 -7.50 -0.25
CA ALA A 34 -12.02 -8.64 -0.50
C ALA A 34 -12.09 -9.58 0.72
N SER A 35 -11.90 -9.05 1.95
CA SER A 35 -11.91 -9.84 3.18
C SER A 35 -13.32 -10.23 3.65
N GLY A 36 -14.37 -9.71 3.02
CA GLY A 36 -15.75 -9.88 3.47
C GLY A 36 -16.22 -8.84 4.50
N ASP A 37 -15.33 -8.03 5.08
CA ASP A 37 -15.66 -6.99 6.07
C ASP A 37 -14.98 -5.65 5.73
N THR A 38 -15.17 -4.60 6.53
CA THR A 38 -14.50 -3.30 6.39
C THR A 38 -13.13 -3.34 7.04
N LEU A 39 -12.09 -2.99 6.28
CA LEU A 39 -10.75 -2.77 6.82
C LEU A 39 -10.63 -1.37 7.38
N ARG A 40 -9.94 -1.23 8.52
CA ARG A 40 -9.64 0.06 9.14
C ARG A 40 -8.14 0.31 9.18
N CYS A 41 -7.71 1.51 8.83
CA CYS A 41 -6.33 1.92 9.06
C CYS A 41 -6.13 2.23 10.55
N SER A 42 -5.43 1.34 11.27
CA SER A 42 -5.14 1.53 12.69
C SER A 42 -3.94 2.46 12.92
N ALA A 43 -2.89 2.30 12.12
CA ALA A 43 -1.65 3.06 12.24
C ALA A 43 -1.00 3.31 10.87
N ALA A 44 -0.24 4.39 10.77
CA ALA A 44 0.60 4.68 9.62
C ALA A 44 1.96 5.23 10.08
N HIS A 45 2.99 4.40 9.95
CA HIS A 45 4.37 4.77 10.23
C HIS A 45 5.09 5.22 8.95
N ARG A 46 6.00 6.19 9.08
CA ARG A 46 6.76 6.75 7.95
C ARG A 46 8.22 6.84 8.36
N TRP A 47 9.06 5.97 7.81
CA TRP A 47 10.49 5.92 8.13
C TRP A 47 11.27 7.08 7.49
N TYR A 48 11.07 7.34 6.20
CA TYR A 48 11.91 8.29 5.44
C TYR A 48 11.11 9.30 4.58
N SER A 49 9.80 9.41 4.80
CA SER A 49 8.86 9.95 3.81
C SER A 49 7.65 10.64 4.41
N SER A 50 6.85 11.28 3.55
CA SER A 50 5.55 11.86 3.91
C SER A 50 4.45 11.34 2.97
N PHE A 51 3.18 11.41 3.39
CA PHE A 51 2.07 11.22 2.45
C PHE A 51 1.81 12.53 1.72
N TYR A 52 1.42 12.42 0.46
CA TYR A 52 0.84 13.54 -0.26
C TYR A 52 -0.70 13.47 -0.17
N GLY A 53 -1.34 14.55 0.29
CA GLY A 53 -2.79 14.60 0.50
C GLY A 53 -3.24 14.00 1.84
N LEU A 54 -4.42 13.35 1.87
CA LEU A 54 -5.08 12.85 3.09
C LEU A 54 -4.43 11.59 3.68
N GLY A 55 -3.49 10.95 2.98
CA GLY A 55 -2.85 9.70 3.41
C GLY A 55 -3.70 8.45 3.17
N CYS A 56 -3.42 7.37 3.91
CA CYS A 56 -4.18 6.14 3.85
C CYS A 56 -5.64 6.37 4.30
N PRO A 57 -6.66 5.93 3.53
CA PRO A 57 -8.05 6.08 3.94
C PRO A 57 -8.36 5.39 5.28
N PRO A 58 -9.21 5.98 6.14
CA PRO A 58 -9.51 5.44 7.45
C PRO A 58 -10.27 4.11 7.39
N ASP A 59 -11.16 3.95 6.41
CA ASP A 59 -11.96 2.74 6.19
C ASP A 59 -11.93 2.33 4.71
N ILE A 60 -11.86 1.03 4.44
CA ILE A 60 -11.97 0.44 3.10
C ILE A 60 -13.04 -0.65 3.19
N GLY A 61 -14.22 -0.44 2.61
CA GLY A 61 -15.30 -1.43 2.63
C GLY A 61 -15.00 -2.64 1.75
N ASN A 62 -15.65 -3.77 2.03
CA ASN A 62 -15.53 -4.97 1.21
C ASN A 62 -15.93 -4.70 -0.26
N GLY A 63 -15.13 -5.18 -1.21
CA GLY A 63 -15.28 -4.93 -2.64
C GLY A 63 -14.91 -3.51 -3.10
N GLN A 64 -14.18 -2.75 -2.28
CA GLN A 64 -13.71 -1.40 -2.60
C GLN A 64 -12.20 -1.33 -2.76
N TRP A 65 -11.78 -0.35 -3.55
CA TRP A 65 -10.38 0.03 -3.73
C TRP A 65 -10.11 1.33 -2.99
N ALA A 66 -8.95 1.42 -2.36
CA ALA A 66 -8.35 2.64 -1.83
C ALA A 66 -7.14 3.04 -2.67
N ALA A 67 -6.90 4.34 -2.79
CA ALA A 67 -5.72 4.90 -3.42
C ALA A 67 -5.10 6.02 -2.58
N PHE A 68 -3.78 6.05 -2.49
CA PHE A 68 -3.03 7.14 -1.89
C PHE A 68 -1.61 7.23 -2.47
N LEU A 69 -1.00 8.42 -2.38
CA LEU A 69 0.35 8.67 -2.87
C LEU A 69 1.33 8.78 -1.69
N HIS A 70 2.35 7.93 -1.68
CA HIS A 70 3.43 7.98 -0.71
C HIS A 70 4.67 8.59 -1.37
N VAL A 71 5.23 9.67 -0.82
CA VAL A 71 6.28 10.45 -1.48
C VAL A 71 7.59 10.42 -0.71
N HIS A 72 8.70 10.28 -1.44
CA HIS A 72 10.04 10.24 -0.88
C HIS A 72 10.82 11.51 -1.25
N ASN A 73 11.58 12.06 -0.31
CA ASN A 73 12.35 13.30 -0.51
C ASN A 73 13.63 13.10 -1.34
N THR A 74 13.98 11.86 -1.69
CA THR A 74 15.18 11.54 -2.47
C THR A 74 14.80 10.82 -3.77
N GLY A 75 15.49 11.13 -4.87
CA GLY A 75 15.26 10.53 -6.19
C GLY A 75 15.81 9.11 -6.36
N VAL A 76 16.06 8.38 -5.26
CA VAL A 76 16.63 7.03 -5.30
C VAL A 76 15.48 6.03 -5.52
N PRO A 77 15.57 5.14 -6.54
CA PRO A 77 14.58 4.09 -6.73
C PRO A 77 14.72 3.04 -5.62
N THR A 78 13.74 2.98 -4.73
CA THR A 78 13.63 2.01 -3.63
C THR A 78 12.23 1.41 -3.60
N GLY A 79 11.91 0.61 -4.63
CA GLY A 79 10.64 -0.11 -4.70
C GLY A 79 10.78 -1.48 -4.06
N SER A 80 10.22 -1.67 -2.87
CA SER A 80 10.05 -2.98 -2.24
C SER A 80 8.60 -3.11 -1.74
N ALA A 81 8.07 -4.33 -1.74
CA ALA A 81 6.72 -4.63 -1.27
C ALA A 81 6.78 -5.69 -0.17
N TYR A 82 6.19 -5.37 0.98
CA TYR A 82 6.11 -6.25 2.14
C TYR A 82 4.70 -6.25 2.73
N CYS A 83 4.21 -7.42 3.12
CA CYS A 83 3.00 -7.58 3.90
C CYS A 83 3.17 -8.65 4.98
N GLU A 84 2.46 -8.49 6.09
CA GLU A 84 2.36 -9.49 7.15
C GLU A 84 0.97 -9.43 7.80
N ILE A 85 0.58 -10.56 8.41
CA ILE A 85 -0.63 -10.66 9.21
C ILE A 85 -0.20 -10.97 10.65
N GLY A 86 -0.64 -10.16 11.60
CA GLY A 86 -0.32 -10.30 13.01
C GLY A 86 -1.55 -10.11 13.89
N GLY A 87 -1.39 -10.39 15.18
CA GLY A 87 -2.41 -10.08 16.19
C GLY A 87 -2.64 -8.58 16.35
N VAL A 88 -3.68 -8.21 17.08
CA VAL A 88 -3.96 -6.80 17.41
C VAL A 88 -2.74 -6.19 18.11
N ASN A 89 -2.33 -4.99 17.66
CA ASN A 89 -1.16 -4.23 18.12
C ASN A 89 0.22 -4.86 17.86
N PHE A 90 0.29 -6.00 17.17
CA PHE A 90 1.55 -6.71 16.95
C PHE A 90 2.62 -5.89 16.21
N HIS A 91 2.19 -5.00 15.32
CA HIS A 91 3.08 -4.23 14.44
C HIS A 91 3.58 -2.92 15.07
N GLU A 92 2.81 -2.33 15.99
CA GLU A 92 3.11 -0.99 16.54
C GLU A 92 4.37 -0.98 17.42
N GLU A 93 4.78 -2.13 17.93
CA GLU A 93 5.98 -2.31 18.75
C GLU A 93 7.21 -2.77 17.94
N ARG A 94 7.08 -2.99 16.62
CA ARG A 94 8.07 -3.71 15.80
C ARG A 94 8.52 -2.96 14.55
N TRP A 95 8.40 -1.63 14.52
CA TRP A 95 8.70 -0.83 13.33
C TRP A 95 10.11 -1.03 12.78
N GLU A 96 11.14 -1.16 13.62
CA GLU A 96 12.52 -1.43 13.17
C GLU A 96 12.67 -2.79 12.50
N GLU A 97 11.98 -3.83 13.01
CA GLU A 97 12.01 -5.16 12.40
C GLU A 97 11.25 -5.17 11.07
N ILE A 98 10.13 -4.45 11.00
CA ILE A 98 9.32 -4.32 9.78
C ILE A 98 10.11 -3.62 8.68
N GLU A 99 10.88 -2.58 9.04
CA GLU A 99 11.76 -1.89 8.10
C GLU A 99 12.81 -2.82 7.52
N GLN A 100 13.54 -3.57 8.36
CA GLN A 100 14.55 -4.52 7.89
C GLN A 100 13.95 -5.59 6.96
N ARG A 101 12.72 -6.04 7.24
CA ARG A 101 12.01 -6.98 6.37
C ARG A 101 11.59 -6.35 5.05
N LEU A 102 11.14 -5.09 5.07
CA LEU A 102 10.83 -4.34 3.86
C LEU A 102 12.09 -4.13 3.01
N GLU A 103 13.21 -3.72 3.61
CA GLU A 103 14.50 -3.55 2.91
C GLU A 103 15.03 -4.87 2.34
N GLY A 104 14.82 -5.98 3.05
CA GLY A 104 15.16 -7.32 2.57
C GLY A 104 14.15 -7.91 1.57
N SER A 105 13.00 -7.28 1.38
CA SER A 105 11.95 -7.74 0.46
C SER A 105 12.22 -7.31 -0.97
N GLN A 106 11.63 -8.03 -1.91
CA GLN A 106 11.70 -7.71 -3.33
C GLN A 106 10.45 -6.94 -3.77
N TYR A 107 10.07 -7.09 -5.02
CA TYR A 107 8.91 -6.46 -5.63
C TYR A 107 7.57 -7.13 -5.28
N SER A 108 7.57 -8.17 -4.46
CA SER A 108 6.34 -8.83 -4.02
C SER A 108 6.49 -9.49 -2.65
N SER A 109 5.36 -9.64 -1.97
CA SER A 109 5.23 -10.33 -0.69
C SER A 109 3.85 -10.96 -0.58
N TYR A 110 3.78 -12.05 0.18
CA TYR A 110 2.55 -12.79 0.43
C TYR A 110 2.50 -13.19 1.90
N ALA A 111 1.33 -13.05 2.51
CA ALA A 111 1.08 -13.47 3.88
C ALA A 111 -0.26 -14.21 3.97
N THR A 112 -0.33 -15.23 4.82
CA THR A 112 -1.57 -15.95 5.11
C THR A 112 -1.65 -16.32 6.59
N SER A 113 -2.83 -16.18 7.19
CA SER A 113 -3.09 -16.53 8.58
C SER A 113 -4.60 -16.65 8.79
N ASP A 114 -5.05 -17.74 9.42
CA ASP A 114 -6.46 -17.98 9.80
C ASP A 114 -7.48 -17.75 8.67
N GLY A 115 -7.12 -18.14 7.44
CA GLY A 115 -7.97 -17.97 6.24
C GLY A 115 -7.87 -16.60 5.58
N LEU A 116 -7.22 -15.62 6.21
CA LEU A 116 -6.91 -14.33 5.59
C LEU A 116 -5.64 -14.44 4.76
N GLU A 117 -5.63 -13.83 3.59
CA GLU A 117 -4.52 -13.75 2.66
C GLU A 117 -4.25 -12.29 2.27
N ILE A 118 -2.98 -11.91 2.21
CA ILE A 118 -2.53 -10.62 1.67
C ILE A 118 -1.50 -10.89 0.58
N GLU A 119 -1.70 -10.29 -0.57
CA GLU A 119 -0.76 -10.28 -1.68
C GLU A 119 -0.38 -8.83 -1.98
N ALA A 120 0.90 -8.50 -1.84
CA ALA A 120 1.44 -7.17 -2.09
C ALA A 120 2.48 -7.23 -3.21
N GLN A 121 2.41 -6.29 -4.14
CA GLN A 121 3.30 -6.20 -5.30
C GLN A 121 3.65 -4.73 -5.58
N THR A 122 4.86 -4.50 -6.06
CA THR A 122 5.32 -3.23 -6.62
C THR A 122 6.22 -3.51 -7.83
N GLU A 123 6.75 -2.47 -8.43
CA GLU A 123 7.63 -2.56 -9.58
C GLU A 123 8.92 -1.76 -9.35
N PRO A 124 10.00 -2.03 -10.11
CA PRO A 124 11.16 -1.16 -10.14
C PRO A 124 10.78 0.23 -10.66
N GLY A 125 11.42 1.27 -10.13
CA GLY A 125 11.26 2.63 -10.64
C GLY A 125 11.27 3.67 -9.53
N THR A 126 11.14 4.93 -9.95
CA THR A 126 11.06 6.08 -9.02
C THR A 126 9.62 6.44 -8.68
N SER A 127 8.64 5.89 -9.40
CA SER A 127 7.20 6.12 -9.16
C SER A 127 6.37 4.87 -9.47
N PRO A 128 6.73 3.69 -8.94
CA PRO A 128 6.02 2.46 -9.27
C PRO A 128 4.61 2.43 -8.67
N MET A 129 3.76 1.61 -9.28
CA MET A 129 2.45 1.25 -8.73
C MET A 129 2.63 0.13 -7.71
N PHE A 130 2.26 0.39 -6.46
CA PHE A 130 2.11 -0.62 -5.43
C PHE A 130 0.66 -1.10 -5.40
N THR A 131 0.43 -2.41 -5.40
CA THR A 131 -0.89 -3.01 -5.24
C THR A 131 -0.88 -4.01 -4.09
N ALA A 132 -1.82 -3.87 -3.17
CA ALA A 132 -2.13 -4.88 -2.16
C ALA A 132 -3.55 -5.39 -2.34
N ILE A 133 -3.74 -6.71 -2.26
CA ILE A 133 -5.06 -7.34 -2.27
C ILE A 133 -5.20 -8.19 -1.01
N ILE A 134 -6.29 -7.97 -0.29
CA ILE A 134 -6.59 -8.63 0.98
C ILE A 134 -7.84 -9.48 0.78
N ARG A 135 -7.78 -10.79 1.07
CA ARG A 135 -8.85 -11.78 0.79
C ARG A 135 -9.05 -12.68 2.01
N ALA A 136 -10.25 -13.23 2.17
CA ALA A 136 -10.59 -14.24 3.19
C ALA A 136 -11.36 -15.40 2.56
#